data_AF-A0A936GWS4-F1
#
_entry.id   AF-A0A936GWS4-F1
#
_cell.length_a   1.000
_cell.length_b   1.000
_cell.length_c   1.000
_cell.angle_alpha   90.00
_cell.angle_beta   90.00
_cell.angle_gamma   90.00
#
_symmetry.space_group_name_H-M   'P 1'
#
loop_
_entity.id
_entity.type
_entity.pdbx_description
1 polymer ?
#
loop_
_entity_poly.entity_id
_entity_poly.type
_entity_poly.pdbx_seq_one_letter_code
_entity_poly.pdbx_strand_id
1 'polypeptide(L)'
;MPAVINKSFFLHAFGYGVAMALLVLLLRWLEIRFFIFDHSSEIYVGGIALIFTGLGMWLAHQLTRPKEIVVEKITYVEKQEINPLAIETTGLSKRELEILDMMARGMSNQEIGDALFISLSTVKTHVASIFSKLQAVRRTQAVEIAKSLKIIA
;
A
#
# COMPACT_ATOMS: atom_id res chain seq x y z
N MET A 1 17.05 -77.01 50.95
CA MET A 1 16.74 -75.81 51.76
C MET A 1 16.00 -74.83 50.85
N PRO A 2 14.73 -74.46 51.11
CA PRO A 2 14.01 -73.53 50.25
C PRO A 2 14.51 -72.09 50.48
N ALA A 3 14.82 -71.37 49.39
CA ALA A 3 15.22 -69.98 49.43
C ALA A 3 14.05 -69.12 49.91
N VAL A 4 14.17 -68.53 51.10
CA VAL A 4 13.18 -67.58 51.64
C VAL A 4 13.34 -66.28 50.89
N ILE A 5 12.48 -66.07 49.88
CA ILE A 5 12.44 -64.86 49.08
C ILE A 5 12.01 -63.68 49.98
N ASN A 6 12.92 -62.72 50.18
CA ASN A 6 12.69 -61.58 51.06
C ASN A 6 11.70 -60.59 50.41
N LYS A 7 10.51 -60.43 51.01
CA LYS A 7 9.46 -59.48 50.55
C LYS A 7 9.97 -58.04 50.45
N SER A 8 10.94 -57.65 51.29
CA SER A 8 11.58 -56.35 51.23
C SER A 8 12.34 -56.14 49.93
N PHE A 9 13.08 -57.16 49.45
CA PHE A 9 13.79 -57.10 48.17
C PHE A 9 12.83 -56.84 47.00
N PHE A 10 11.68 -57.52 46.98
CA PHE A 10 10.65 -57.32 45.97
C PHE A 10 10.01 -55.93 46.04
N LEU A 11 9.81 -55.38 47.24
CA LEU A 11 9.25 -54.04 47.43
C LEU A 11 10.20 -52.94 46.89
N HIS A 12 11.50 -53.08 47.13
CA HIS A 12 12.50 -52.16 46.58
C HIS A 12 12.61 -52.31 45.05
N ALA A 13 12.67 -53.53 44.53
CA ALA A 13 12.72 -53.79 43.09
C ALA A 13 11.50 -53.20 42.35
N PHE A 14 10.31 -53.32 42.93
CA PHE A 14 9.10 -52.70 42.40
C PHE A 14 9.14 -51.16 42.50
N GLY A 15 9.64 -50.63 43.61
CA GLY A 15 9.82 -49.19 43.81
C GLY A 15 10.74 -48.55 42.78
N TYR A 16 11.89 -49.18 42.49
CA TYR A 16 12.80 -48.73 41.43
C TYR A 16 12.17 -48.81 40.04
N GLY A 17 11.37 -49.84 39.77
CA GLY A 17 10.63 -49.97 38.51
C GLY A 17 9.62 -48.83 38.29
N VAL A 18 8.84 -48.50 39.32
CA VAL A 18 7.89 -47.37 39.27
C VAL A 18 8.63 -46.04 39.13
N ALA A 19 9.72 -45.84 39.87
CA ALA A 19 10.54 -44.64 39.76
C ALA A 19 11.12 -44.46 38.35
N MET A 20 11.60 -45.55 37.73
CA MET A 20 12.13 -45.53 36.37
C MET A 20 11.04 -45.27 35.32
N ALA A 21 9.84 -45.84 35.49
CA ALA A 21 8.70 -45.55 34.62
C ALA A 21 8.27 -44.07 34.72
N LEU A 22 8.23 -43.51 35.94
CA LEU A 22 7.95 -42.09 36.16
C LEU A 22 9.05 -41.19 35.59
N LEU A 23 10.31 -41.56 35.73
CA LEU A 23 11.44 -40.84 35.14
C LEU A 23 11.34 -40.82 33.60
N VAL A 24 11.04 -41.96 32.98
CA VAL A 24 10.87 -42.06 31.52
C VAL A 24 9.66 -41.24 31.05
N LEU A 25 8.54 -41.29 31.78
CA LEU A 25 7.37 -40.47 31.48
C LEU A 25 7.66 -38.97 31.60
N LEU A 26 8.40 -38.57 32.63
CA LEU A 26 8.83 -37.19 32.83
C LEU A 26 9.79 -36.73 31.72
N LEU A 27 10.76 -37.57 31.33
CA LEU A 27 11.68 -37.28 30.23
C LEU A 27 10.92 -37.15 28.90
N ARG A 28 9.95 -38.03 28.63
CA ARG A 28 9.07 -37.93 27.45
C ARG A 28 8.23 -36.67 27.46
N TRP A 29 7.69 -36.27 28.61
CA TRP A 29 6.92 -35.03 28.73
C TRP A 29 7.80 -33.79 28.50
N LEU A 30 9.04 -33.82 29.01
CA LEU A 30 10.02 -32.75 28.78
C LEU A 30 10.47 -32.69 27.32
N GLU A 31 10.70 -33.85 26.69
CA GLU A 31 10.99 -33.99 25.27
C GLU A 31 9.84 -33.44 24.43
N ILE A 32 8.59 -33.78 24.72
CA ILE A 32 7.42 -33.21 24.01
C ILE A 32 7.36 -31.69 24.13
N ARG A 33 7.64 -31.14 25.31
CA ARG A 33 7.65 -29.69 25.53
C ARG A 33 8.82 -28.99 24.82
N PHE A 34 10.00 -29.61 24.81
CA PHE A 34 11.21 -29.07 24.17
C PHE A 34 11.25 -29.34 22.66
N PHE A 35 10.61 -30.39 22.16
CA PHE A 35 10.55 -30.75 20.73
C PHE A 35 9.75 -29.71 19.94
N ILE A 36 8.73 -29.10 20.56
CA ILE A 36 8.06 -27.90 20.05
C ILE A 36 9.06 -26.73 19.91
N PHE A 37 10.09 -26.68 20.75
CA PHE A 37 11.15 -25.67 20.76
C PHE A 37 12.34 -26.00 19.84
N ASP A 38 12.54 -27.25 19.41
CA ASP A 38 13.71 -27.66 18.61
C ASP A 38 13.39 -27.65 17.10
N HIS A 39 12.16 -28.03 16.70
CA HIS A 39 11.64 -27.79 15.33
C HIS A 39 11.15 -26.34 15.12
N SER A 40 11.33 -25.49 16.13
CA SER A 40 10.94 -24.10 16.10
C SER A 40 11.58 -23.36 14.93
N SER A 41 12.88 -23.56 14.64
CA SER A 41 13.52 -22.83 13.55
C SER A 41 12.95 -23.20 12.18
N GLU A 42 12.65 -24.47 11.91
CA GLU A 42 12.08 -24.90 10.63
C GLU A 42 10.64 -24.42 10.44
N ILE A 43 9.82 -24.48 11.50
CA ILE A 43 8.44 -24.00 11.46
C ILE A 43 8.40 -22.46 11.41
N TYR A 44 9.28 -21.76 12.14
CA TYR A 44 9.40 -20.30 12.07
C TYR A 44 9.91 -19.86 10.69
N VAL A 45 10.92 -20.52 10.13
CA VAL A 45 11.41 -20.23 8.77
C VAL A 45 10.32 -20.51 7.74
N GLY A 46 9.55 -21.59 7.88
CA GLY A 46 8.40 -21.88 7.03
C GLY A 46 7.29 -20.82 7.13
N GLY A 47 6.93 -20.40 8.35
CA GLY A 47 5.95 -19.34 8.59
C GLY A 47 6.41 -17.99 8.05
N ILE A 48 7.66 -17.62 8.30
CA ILE A 48 8.29 -16.40 7.76
C ILE A 48 8.32 -16.47 6.23
N ALA A 49 8.68 -17.61 5.62
CA ALA A 49 8.71 -17.80 4.18
C ALA A 49 7.33 -17.63 3.53
N LEU A 50 6.26 -18.15 4.15
CA LEU A 50 4.89 -17.93 3.67
C LEU A 50 4.48 -16.45 3.75
N ILE A 51 4.83 -15.76 4.83
CA ILE A 51 4.58 -14.33 5.00
C ILE A 51 5.34 -13.54 3.92
N PHE A 52 6.64 -13.79 3.73
CA PHE A 52 7.45 -13.11 2.73
C PHE A 52 6.99 -13.41 1.29
N THR A 53 6.55 -14.64 1.01
CA THR A 53 6.02 -15.01 -0.30
C THR A 53 4.72 -14.27 -0.60
N GLY A 54 3.80 -14.22 0.37
CA GLY A 54 2.56 -13.47 0.25
C GLY A 54 2.79 -11.96 0.14
N LEU A 55 3.66 -11.41 0.98
CA LEU A 55 4.02 -10.00 0.99
C LEU A 55 4.74 -9.60 -0.31
N GLY A 56 5.63 -10.46 -0.82
CA GLY A 56 6.34 -10.27 -2.08
C GLY A 56 5.40 -10.29 -3.28
N MET A 57 4.45 -11.24 -3.33
CA MET A 57 3.45 -11.30 -4.41
C MET A 57 2.51 -10.08 -4.37
N TRP A 58 2.08 -9.66 -3.18
CA TRP A 58 1.26 -8.46 -2.99
C TRP A 58 2.02 -7.18 -3.36
N LEU A 59 3.26 -7.05 -2.90
CA LEU A 59 4.11 -5.89 -3.17
C LEU A 59 4.51 -5.81 -4.65
N ALA A 60 4.77 -6.95 -5.29
CA ALA A 60 5.02 -7.02 -6.72
C ALA A 60 3.83 -6.49 -7.52
N HIS A 61 2.60 -6.89 -7.15
CA HIS A 61 1.37 -6.39 -7.78
C HIS A 61 1.13 -4.89 -7.49
N GLN A 62 1.55 -4.40 -6.32
CA GLN A 62 1.41 -2.98 -5.95
C GLN A 62 2.43 -2.07 -6.65
N LEU A 63 3.67 -2.55 -6.87
CA LEU A 63 4.74 -1.81 -7.56
C LEU A 63 4.63 -1.85 -9.08
N THR A 64 4.01 -2.90 -9.63
CA THR A 64 3.67 -2.95 -11.07
C THR A 64 2.38 -2.23 -11.41
N ARG A 65 1.75 -1.52 -10.46
CA ARG A 65 0.86 -0.41 -10.86
C ARG A 65 1.76 0.62 -11.54
N PRO A 66 1.69 0.79 -12.87
CA PRO A 66 2.50 1.79 -13.53
C PRO A 66 2.08 3.13 -12.93
N LYS A 67 2.94 3.67 -12.06
CA LYS A 67 2.96 5.11 -11.82
C LYS A 67 3.26 5.66 -13.20
N GLU A 68 2.29 6.34 -13.80
CA GLU A 68 2.44 7.05 -15.05
C GLU A 68 3.56 8.08 -14.86
N ILE A 69 4.79 7.64 -15.10
CA ILE A 69 5.88 8.51 -15.46
C ILE A 69 5.44 9.00 -16.83
N VAL A 70 5.18 10.31 -16.91
CA VAL A 70 4.91 11.05 -18.14
C VAL A 70 6.15 10.94 -19.02
N VAL A 71 6.34 9.76 -19.60
CA VAL A 71 7.14 9.57 -20.79
C VAL A 71 6.27 10.15 -21.87
N GLU A 72 6.82 11.18 -22.48
CA GLU A 72 6.55 11.69 -23.82
C GLU A 72 6.29 10.55 -24.81
N LYS A 73 5.10 9.98 -24.72
CA LYS A 73 4.50 9.15 -25.75
C LYS A 73 3.59 10.11 -26.46
N ILE A 74 3.93 10.42 -27.70
CA ILE A 74 2.99 10.93 -28.70
C ILE A 74 2.02 9.76 -28.96
N THR A 75 1.21 9.44 -27.95
CA THR A 75 -0.02 8.69 -28.10
C THR A 75 -0.94 9.68 -28.80
N TYR A 76 -1.38 9.33 -29.99
CA TYR A 76 -2.50 9.98 -30.62
C TYR A 76 -3.67 9.90 -29.65
N VAL A 77 -3.82 10.94 -28.83
CA VAL A 77 -5.04 11.23 -28.10
C VAL A 77 -6.10 11.22 -29.18
N GLU A 78 -7.01 10.25 -29.11
CA GLU A 78 -8.31 10.39 -29.75
C GLU A 78 -8.80 11.76 -29.32
N LYS A 79 -8.67 12.72 -30.25
CA LYS A 79 -8.89 14.13 -30.01
C LYS A 79 -10.35 14.24 -29.64
N GLN A 80 -10.62 14.17 -28.33
CA GLN A 80 -11.83 14.71 -27.76
C GLN A 80 -11.93 16.09 -28.38
N GLU A 81 -12.96 16.32 -29.21
CA GLU A 81 -13.08 17.54 -30.00
C GLU A 81 -13.20 18.71 -29.03
N ILE A 82 -12.05 19.23 -28.59
CA ILE A 82 -11.94 20.48 -27.86
C ILE A 82 -12.45 21.49 -28.88
N ASN A 83 -13.66 21.99 -28.63
CA ASN A 83 -14.35 22.84 -29.58
C ASN A 83 -13.53 24.12 -29.73
N PRO A 84 -12.87 24.37 -30.87
CA PRO A 84 -12.01 25.53 -31.03
C PRO A 84 -12.81 26.84 -30.85
N LEU A 85 -14.12 26.83 -31.12
CA LEU A 85 -15.01 27.97 -30.91
C LEU A 85 -15.29 28.25 -29.42
N ALA A 86 -15.21 27.23 -28.55
CA ALA A 86 -15.42 27.39 -27.11
C ALA A 86 -14.20 28.04 -26.42
N ILE A 87 -12.99 27.81 -26.95
CA ILE A 87 -11.78 28.49 -26.46
C ILE A 87 -11.81 29.97 -26.86
N GLU A 88 -12.20 30.28 -28.10
CA GLU A 88 -12.30 31.67 -28.56
C GLU A 88 -13.37 32.46 -27.81
N THR A 89 -14.51 31.85 -27.48
CA THR A 89 -15.58 32.52 -26.74
C THR A 89 -15.24 32.80 -25.27
N THR A 90 -14.34 32.03 -24.66
CA THR A 90 -13.92 32.25 -23.26
C THR A 90 -12.78 33.25 -23.11
N GLY A 91 -12.02 33.54 -24.18
CA GLY A 91 -10.90 34.49 -24.14
C GLY A 91 -9.75 34.06 -23.20
N LEU A 92 -9.66 32.76 -22.88
CA LEU A 92 -8.60 32.21 -22.05
C LEU A 92 -7.30 32.11 -22.85
N SER A 93 -6.21 32.59 -22.24
CA SER A 93 -4.87 32.40 -22.76
C SER A 93 -4.40 30.95 -22.58
N LYS A 94 -3.38 30.55 -23.34
CA LYS A 94 -2.75 29.23 -23.21
C LYS A 94 -2.33 28.93 -21.76
N ARG A 95 -1.76 29.94 -21.09
CA ARG A 95 -1.30 29.81 -19.71
C ARG A 95 -2.45 29.63 -18.72
N GLU A 96 -3.56 30.33 -18.94
CA GLU A 96 -4.76 30.17 -18.11
C GLU A 96 -5.42 28.80 -18.32
N LEU A 97 -5.40 28.27 -19.54
CA LEU A 97 -5.86 26.91 -19.83
C LEU A 97 -5.00 25.86 -19.11
N GLU A 98 -3.67 25.99 -19.13
CA GLU A 98 -2.77 25.11 -18.37
C GLU A 98 -3.09 25.12 -16.86
N ILE A 99 -3.25 26.31 -16.29
CA ILE A 99 -3.60 26.47 -14.87
C ILE A 99 -4.98 25.86 -14.58
N LEU A 100 -5.96 26.06 -15.47
CA LEU A 100 -7.31 25.51 -15.34
C LEU A 100 -7.34 23.99 -15.41
N ASP A 101 -6.52 23.38 -16.28
CA ASP A 101 -6.35 21.91 -16.36
C ASP A 101 -5.73 21.36 -15.05
N MET A 102 -4.66 21.99 -14.56
CA MET A 102 -4.08 21.63 -13.27
C MET A 102 -5.06 21.82 -12.10
N MET A 103 -5.93 22.84 -12.19
CA MET A 103 -6.98 23.05 -11.21
C MET A 103 -7.99 21.90 -11.19
N ALA A 104 -8.35 21.38 -12.37
CA ALA A 104 -9.26 20.25 -12.53
C ALA A 104 -8.66 18.92 -12.04
N ARG A 105 -7.33 18.79 -12.11
CA ARG A 105 -6.57 17.67 -11.50
C ARG A 105 -6.46 17.75 -9.97
N GLY A 106 -6.96 18.83 -9.36
CA GLY A 106 -6.97 19.01 -7.90
C GLY A 106 -5.72 19.67 -7.30
N MET A 107 -4.78 20.17 -8.13
CA MET A 107 -3.53 20.76 -7.64
C MET A 107 -3.76 22.10 -6.91
N SER A 108 -3.19 22.27 -5.73
CA SER A 108 -3.20 23.53 -5.00
C SER A 108 -2.49 24.65 -5.76
N ASN A 109 -2.79 25.92 -5.46
CA ASN A 109 -2.12 27.05 -6.13
C ASN A 109 -0.60 27.06 -5.90
N GLN A 110 -0.14 26.46 -4.80
CA GLN A 110 1.29 26.30 -4.52
C GLN A 110 1.91 25.27 -5.46
N GLU A 111 1.31 24.08 -5.57
CA GLU A 111 1.76 23.02 -6.49
C GLU A 111 1.73 23.48 -7.95
N ILE A 112 0.72 24.26 -8.34
CA ILE A 112 0.66 24.87 -9.68
C ILE A 112 1.83 25.84 -9.87
N GLY A 113 2.17 26.66 -8.87
CA GLY A 113 3.32 27.56 -8.93
C GLY A 113 4.63 26.81 -9.10
N ASP A 114 4.81 25.75 -8.32
CA ASP A 114 5.99 24.90 -8.35
C ASP A 114 6.12 24.16 -9.70
N ALA A 115 5.02 23.57 -10.20
CA ALA A 115 4.99 22.85 -11.48
C ALA A 115 5.26 23.76 -12.68
N LEU A 116 4.85 25.03 -12.57
CA LEU A 116 4.92 25.99 -13.66
C LEU A 116 6.08 26.99 -13.50
N PHE A 117 6.92 26.82 -12.47
CA PHE A 117 8.05 27.67 -12.10
C PHE A 117 7.69 29.17 -11.97
N ILE A 118 6.54 29.47 -11.36
CA ILE A 118 6.06 30.84 -11.12
C ILE A 118 5.65 31.05 -9.66
N SER A 119 5.64 32.30 -9.20
CA SER A 119 5.27 32.60 -7.82
C SER A 119 3.80 32.30 -7.53
N LEU A 120 3.48 31.95 -6.27
CA LEU A 120 2.11 31.78 -5.80
C LEU A 120 1.23 33.01 -6.07
N SER A 121 1.80 34.21 -5.98
CA SER A 121 1.09 35.46 -6.28
C SER A 121 0.65 35.51 -7.75
N THR A 122 1.55 35.16 -8.66
CA THR A 122 1.29 35.08 -10.10
C THR A 122 0.18 34.06 -10.41
N VAL A 123 0.21 32.88 -9.78
CA VAL A 123 -0.85 31.88 -9.93
C VAL A 123 -2.20 32.44 -9.47
N LYS A 124 -2.25 33.10 -8.30
CA LYS A 124 -3.49 33.71 -7.79
C LYS A 124 -4.05 34.75 -8.76
N THR A 125 -3.19 35.57 -9.39
CA THR A 125 -3.60 36.53 -10.41
C THR A 125 -4.22 35.84 -11.63
N HIS A 126 -3.59 34.78 -12.15
CA HIS A 126 -4.15 34.01 -13.25
C HIS A 126 -5.48 33.34 -12.88
N VAL A 127 -5.59 32.75 -11.69
CA VAL A 127 -6.83 32.15 -11.19
C VAL A 127 -7.96 33.18 -11.09
N ALA A 128 -7.66 34.39 -10.61
CA ALA A 128 -8.63 35.47 -10.57
C ALA A 128 -9.10 35.88 -11.98
N SER A 129 -8.19 35.94 -12.95
CA SER A 129 -8.55 36.24 -14.34
C SER A 129 -9.41 35.13 -14.95
N ILE A 130 -9.06 33.86 -14.71
CA ILE A 130 -9.87 32.70 -15.14
C ILE A 130 -11.29 32.80 -14.57
N PHE A 131 -11.43 33.09 -13.28
CA PHE A 131 -12.73 33.23 -12.63
C PHE A 131 -13.55 34.37 -13.24
N SER A 132 -12.91 35.50 -13.54
CA SER A 132 -13.57 36.62 -14.22
C SER A 132 -14.02 36.25 -15.64
N LYS A 133 -13.20 35.51 -16.40
CA LYS A 133 -13.49 35.13 -17.79
C LYS A 133 -14.58 34.06 -17.89
N LEU A 134 -14.56 33.08 -16.98
CA LEU A 134 -15.56 32.01 -16.91
C LEU A 134 -16.79 32.40 -16.07
N GLN A 135 -16.83 33.62 -15.53
CA GLN A 135 -17.88 34.09 -14.61
C GLN A 135 -18.12 33.14 -13.42
N ALA A 136 -17.03 32.54 -12.92
CA ALA A 136 -17.06 31.62 -11.80
C ALA A 136 -16.72 32.34 -10.49
N VAL A 137 -17.42 31.98 -9.41
CA VAL A 137 -17.15 32.51 -8.05
C VAL A 137 -16.21 31.59 -7.29
N ARG A 138 -16.27 30.29 -7.58
CA ARG A 138 -15.53 29.25 -6.87
C ARG A 138 -14.72 28.40 -7.82
N ARG A 139 -13.61 27.86 -7.32
CA ARG A 139 -12.72 26.96 -8.07
C ARG A 139 -13.46 25.78 -8.69
N THR A 140 -14.29 25.09 -7.91
CA THR A 140 -15.07 23.95 -8.39
C THR A 140 -16.02 24.36 -9.52
N GLN A 141 -16.66 25.53 -9.40
CA GLN A 141 -17.54 26.07 -10.43
C GLN A 141 -16.77 26.39 -11.72
N ALA A 142 -15.58 26.98 -11.62
CA ALA A 142 -14.74 27.25 -12.79
C ALA A 142 -14.36 25.96 -13.53
N VAL A 143 -14.01 24.91 -12.79
CA VAL A 143 -13.70 23.58 -13.35
C VAL A 143 -14.93 22.95 -14.00
N GLU A 144 -16.10 23.04 -13.35
CA GLU A 144 -17.35 22.50 -13.89
C GLU A 144 -17.78 23.19 -15.19
N ILE A 145 -17.70 24.53 -15.24
CA ILE A 145 -17.96 25.32 -16.46
C ILE A 145 -16.97 24.92 -17.56
N ALA A 146 -15.69 24.79 -17.23
CA ALA A 146 -14.68 24.40 -18.20
C ALA A 146 -14.91 22.99 -18.77
N LYS A 147 -15.38 22.05 -17.95
CA LYS A 147 -15.77 20.70 -18.38
C LYS A 147 -17.02 20.71 -19.25
N SER A 148 -18.04 21.49 -18.88
CA SER A 148 -19.28 21.58 -19.67
C SER A 148 -19.04 22.22 -21.04
N LEU A 149 -18.12 23.18 -21.12
CA LEU A 149 -17.66 23.81 -22.37
C LEU A 149 -16.66 22.95 -23.16
N LYS A 150 -16.27 21.77 -22.65
CA LYS A 150 -15.29 20.84 -23.25
C LYS A 150 -13.96 21.53 -23.61
N ILE A 151 -13.51 22.48 -22.79
CA ILE A 151 -12.21 23.15 -22.95
C ILE A 151 -11.09 22.46 -22.16
N ILE A 152 -11.44 21.61 -21.19
CA ILE A 152 -10.53 20.75 -20.41
C ILE A 152 -11.14 19.35 -20.25
N ALA A 153 -10.31 18.36 -19.89
CA ALA A 153 -10.70 16.95 -19.75
C ALA A 153 -11.33 16.61 -18.38
#